data_AF-J3NDE2-F1
#
_entry.id   AF-J3NDE2-F1
#
_cell.length_a   1.000
_cell.length_b   1.000
_cell.length_c   1.000
_cell.angle_alpha   90.00
_cell.angle_beta   90.00
_cell.angle_gamma   90.00
#
_symmetry.space_group_name_H-M   'P 1'
#
loop_
_entity.id
_entity.type
_entity.pdbx_description
1 polymer ?
#
loop_
_entity_poly.entity_id
_entity_poly.type
_entity_poly.pdbx_seq_one_letter_code
_entity_poly.pdbx_strand_id
1 'polypeptide(L)'
;MLPQEFCQLVFLKFLDLSSNQIYGDLPTCWSNLQELVFLDLSSNAFSGNVPTSTSTTCQLTSLHLANNSLTGGFPSALRYCMNLTMVDLQDNRLSGEIPSTGIDLSSNILSDGIPAELTNLKGLQFLNLSRNNLSGSIPNKLGNMNALESLDFSCNELLGHIPTSLYSLTFLSSLNLSNNQLSGRIPTGGQLETLNDPSIYSNNFGLCGVPLNECPVENSSFVSE
;
A
#
# COMPACT_ATOMS: atom_id res chain seq x y z
N MET A 1 9.89 11.14 25.00
CA MET A 1 10.74 10.07 24.46
C MET A 1 10.59 8.79 25.24
N LEU A 2 10.69 7.64 24.56
CA LEU A 2 10.79 6.34 25.24
C LEU A 2 12.19 6.19 25.83
N PRO A 3 12.30 5.83 27.12
CA PRO A 3 13.60 5.67 27.78
C PRO A 3 14.26 4.36 27.32
N GLN A 4 15.59 4.26 27.41
CA GLN A 4 16.30 3.08 26.93
C GLN A 4 16.04 1.83 27.79
N GLU A 5 15.58 2.02 29.02
CA GLU A 5 15.05 1.01 29.93
C GLU A 5 13.83 0.28 29.33
N PHE A 6 13.16 0.86 28.34
CA PHE A 6 12.15 0.18 27.53
C PHE A 6 12.67 -1.17 26.99
N CYS A 7 13.96 -1.23 26.63
CA CYS A 7 14.61 -2.43 26.13
C CYS A 7 14.67 -3.58 27.15
N GLN A 8 14.42 -3.30 28.44
CA GLN A 8 14.48 -4.30 29.52
C GLN A 8 13.13 -5.02 29.72
N LEU A 9 12.07 -4.58 29.03
CA LEU A 9 10.73 -5.15 29.14
C LEU A 9 10.60 -6.44 28.31
N VAL A 10 11.50 -7.40 28.52
CA VAL A 10 11.65 -8.61 27.69
C VAL A 10 10.44 -9.55 27.70
N PHE A 11 9.53 -9.38 28.66
CA PHE A 11 8.27 -10.14 28.76
C PHE A 11 7.06 -9.37 28.21
N LEU A 12 7.26 -8.16 27.68
CA LEU A 12 6.18 -7.32 27.18
C LEU A 12 5.54 -7.96 25.95
N LYS A 13 4.22 -8.16 26.01
CA LYS A 13 3.44 -8.79 24.92
C LYS A 13 2.58 -7.81 24.16
N PHE A 14 2.01 -6.86 24.89
CA PHE A 14 1.08 -5.88 24.39
C PHE A 14 1.51 -4.51 24.91
N LEU A 15 1.67 -3.55 24.01
CA LEU A 15 1.91 -2.17 24.35
C LEU A 15 1.06 -1.28 23.46
N ASP A 16 0.28 -0.42 24.09
CA ASP A 16 -0.43 0.67 23.44
C ASP A 16 -0.05 1.96 24.16
N LEU A 17 0.64 2.84 23.43
CA LEU A 17 0.97 4.20 23.84
C LEU A 17 0.42 5.20 22.83
N SER A 18 -0.59 4.81 22.05
CA SER A 18 -1.18 5.63 21.03
C SER A 18 -1.76 6.94 21.60
N SER A 19 -1.90 7.95 20.75
CA SER A 19 -2.55 9.22 21.10
C SER A 19 -1.91 9.94 22.30
N ASN A 20 -0.58 10.02 22.29
CA ASN A 20 0.21 10.76 23.28
C ASN A 20 1.07 11.85 22.61
N GLN A 21 1.91 12.51 23.40
CA GLN A 21 2.88 13.51 22.91
C GLN A 21 4.32 12.99 22.98
N ILE A 22 4.51 11.68 22.82
CA ILE A 22 5.83 11.05 22.94
C ILE A 22 6.64 11.44 21.69
N TYR A 23 7.76 12.12 21.92
CA TYR A 23 8.67 12.59 20.87
C TYR A 23 10.01 11.85 20.87
N GLY A 24 10.81 12.04 19.82
CA GLY A 24 12.13 11.44 19.66
C GLY A 24 12.10 10.13 18.88
N ASP A 25 13.23 9.46 18.76
CA ASP A 25 13.34 8.26 17.92
C ASP A 25 12.82 7.01 18.64
N LEU A 26 12.38 6.02 17.85
CA LEU A 26 12.05 4.68 18.35
C LEU A 26 13.32 4.02 18.94
N PRO A 27 13.28 3.44 20.16
CA PRO A 27 14.42 2.74 20.72
C PRO A 27 14.86 1.60 19.81
N THR A 28 16.14 1.53 19.43
CA THR A 28 16.63 0.55 18.43
C THR A 28 16.38 -0.92 18.79
N CYS A 29 16.19 -1.19 20.08
CA CYS A 29 15.93 -2.49 20.67
C CYS A 29 14.47 -2.96 20.60
N TRP A 30 13.52 -2.14 20.13
CA TRP A 30 12.09 -2.49 20.15
C TRP A 30 11.80 -3.83 19.46
N SER A 31 12.59 -4.15 18.43
CA SER A 31 12.56 -5.42 17.68
C SER A 31 13.23 -6.61 18.40
N ASN A 32 13.95 -6.38 19.50
CA ASN A 32 14.54 -7.43 20.35
C ASN A 32 13.55 -7.94 21.41
N LEU A 33 12.37 -7.33 21.54
CA LEU A 33 11.34 -7.75 22.47
C LEU A 33 10.63 -8.99 21.91
N GLN A 34 11.21 -10.17 22.17
CA GLN A 34 10.80 -11.42 21.54
C GLN A 34 9.40 -11.92 21.96
N GLU A 35 8.83 -11.41 23.05
CA GLU A 35 7.46 -11.74 23.46
C GLU A 35 6.43 -10.74 22.92
N LEU A 36 6.86 -9.67 22.24
CA LEU A 36 5.98 -8.57 21.80
C LEU A 36 5.14 -9.01 20.59
N VAL A 37 3.83 -9.03 20.78
CA VAL A 37 2.82 -9.46 19.79
C VAL A 37 2.09 -8.25 19.20
N PHE A 38 1.83 -7.24 20.02
CA PHE A 38 1.10 -6.04 19.60
C PHE A 38 1.84 -4.80 20.08
N LEU A 39 2.06 -3.87 19.15
CA LEU A 39 2.66 -2.57 19.42
C LEU A 39 1.87 -1.47 18.71
N ASP A 40 1.27 -0.57 19.49
CA ASP A 40 0.66 0.65 18.99
C ASP A 40 1.36 1.88 19.58
N LEU A 41 2.02 2.64 18.72
CA LEU A 41 2.68 3.91 19.01
C LEU A 41 2.11 5.04 18.13
N SER A 42 0.93 4.82 17.54
CA SER A 42 0.32 5.75 16.60
C SER A 42 -0.06 7.08 17.25
N SER A 43 -0.24 8.13 16.45
CA SER A 43 -0.66 9.46 16.91
C SER A 43 0.23 10.00 18.04
N ASN A 44 1.52 10.11 17.75
CA ASN A 44 2.56 10.64 18.63
C ASN A 44 3.46 11.62 17.85
N ALA A 45 4.60 12.00 18.43
CA ALA A 45 5.60 12.86 17.80
C ALA A 45 6.92 12.12 17.54
N PHE A 46 6.88 10.80 17.31
CA PHE A 46 8.08 10.01 17.03
C PHE A 46 8.74 10.45 15.73
N SER A 47 10.07 10.46 15.70
CA SER A 47 10.92 10.91 14.59
C SER A 47 11.95 9.86 14.20
N GLY A 48 12.79 10.20 13.22
CA GLY A 48 13.89 9.35 12.80
C GLY A 48 13.42 8.10 12.08
N ASN A 49 14.33 7.14 11.86
CA ASN A 49 14.02 5.95 11.10
C ASN A 49 13.36 4.88 11.99
N VAL A 50 12.46 4.09 11.42
CA VAL A 50 12.02 2.86 12.08
C VAL A 50 13.23 1.91 12.19
N PRO A 51 13.67 1.57 13.41
CA PRO A 51 14.95 0.89 13.59
C PRO A 51 14.97 -0.48 12.91
N THR A 52 16.05 -0.76 12.20
CA THR A 52 16.31 -2.07 11.61
C THR A 52 16.80 -3.03 12.70
N SER A 53 16.08 -4.13 12.86
CA SER A 53 16.46 -5.26 13.70
C SER A 53 17.73 -5.95 13.24
N THR A 54 18.54 -6.36 14.21
CA THR A 54 19.58 -7.40 14.04
C THR A 54 19.09 -8.79 14.46
N SER A 55 17.88 -8.88 15.06
CA SER A 55 17.24 -10.14 15.42
C SER A 55 16.69 -10.85 14.17
N THR A 56 16.85 -12.17 14.14
CA THR A 56 16.30 -13.05 13.11
C THR A 56 14.91 -13.59 13.45
N THR A 57 14.37 -13.24 14.63
CA THR A 57 13.06 -13.67 15.12
C THR A 57 12.22 -12.48 15.56
N CYS A 58 10.91 -12.53 15.30
CA CYS A 58 9.95 -11.49 15.64
C CYS A 58 8.55 -12.12 15.81
N GLN A 59 7.89 -11.85 16.93
CA GLN A 59 6.55 -12.38 17.26
C GLN A 59 5.41 -11.39 16.99
N LEU A 60 5.73 -10.19 16.51
CA LEU A 60 4.72 -9.17 16.23
C LEU A 60 3.71 -9.67 15.22
N THR A 61 2.45 -9.45 15.56
CA THR A 61 1.28 -9.68 14.72
C THR A 61 0.68 -8.36 14.25
N SER A 62 0.70 -7.32 15.09
CA SER A 62 0.21 -5.98 14.76
C SER A 62 1.21 -4.90 15.15
N LEU A 63 1.53 -4.02 14.21
CA LEU A 63 2.39 -2.86 14.41
C LEU A 63 1.70 -1.60 13.89
N HIS A 64 1.43 -0.65 14.78
CA HIS A 64 0.83 0.65 14.42
C HIS A 64 1.79 1.78 14.77
N LEU A 65 2.26 2.49 13.75
CA LEU A 65 3.13 3.65 13.84
C LEU A 65 2.53 4.89 13.14
N ALA A 66 1.25 4.81 12.75
CA ALA A 66 0.53 5.85 12.06
C ALA A 66 0.65 7.23 12.72
N ASN A 67 0.53 8.31 11.95
CA ASN A 67 0.43 9.68 12.46
C ASN A 67 1.60 10.04 13.40
N ASN A 68 2.80 10.00 12.84
CA ASN A 68 4.06 10.36 13.48
C ASN A 68 4.93 11.16 12.49
N SER A 69 6.19 11.44 12.82
CA SER A 69 7.17 12.11 11.96
C SER A 69 8.32 11.19 11.53
N LEU A 70 8.06 9.89 11.37
CA LEU A 70 9.07 8.88 11.02
C LEU A 70 9.60 9.08 9.60
N THR A 71 10.88 8.89 9.40
CA THR A 71 11.60 9.08 8.12
C THR A 71 12.28 7.80 7.64
N GLY A 72 12.86 7.83 6.44
CA GLY A 72 13.70 6.74 5.91
C GLY A 72 12.92 5.52 5.41
N GLY A 73 13.69 4.47 5.09
CA GLY A 73 13.26 3.18 4.53
C GLY A 73 12.07 2.52 5.21
N PHE A 74 11.31 1.70 4.47
CA PHE A 74 10.51 0.65 5.13
C PHE A 74 11.47 -0.22 5.97
N PRO A 75 11.13 -0.54 7.23
CA PRO A 75 11.99 -1.33 8.11
C PRO A 75 12.15 -2.76 7.56
N SER A 76 13.24 -3.00 6.83
CA SER A 76 13.57 -4.31 6.23
C SER A 76 13.65 -5.47 7.23
N ALA A 77 13.73 -5.14 8.52
CA ALA A 77 13.64 -6.05 9.64
C ALA A 77 12.28 -6.75 9.79
N LEU A 78 11.19 -6.11 9.37
CA LEU A 78 9.85 -6.72 9.44
C LEU A 78 9.72 -7.96 8.57
N ARG A 79 10.65 -8.20 7.63
CA ARG A 79 10.73 -9.47 6.88
C ARG A 79 10.87 -10.72 7.74
N TYR A 80 11.33 -10.55 8.99
CA TYR A 80 11.49 -11.65 9.95
C TYR A 80 10.26 -11.82 10.87
N CYS A 81 9.30 -10.90 10.82
CA CYS A 81 8.05 -10.99 11.56
C CYS A 81 7.04 -11.83 10.76
N MET A 82 7.26 -13.15 10.76
CA MET A 82 6.47 -14.09 9.93
C MET A 82 4.99 -14.17 10.33
N ASN A 83 4.64 -13.68 11.52
CA ASN A 83 3.26 -13.65 12.03
C ASN A 83 2.58 -12.28 11.83
N LEU A 84 3.26 -11.32 11.19
CA LEU A 84 2.77 -9.96 11.04
C LEU A 84 1.60 -9.92 10.05
N THR A 85 0.42 -9.57 10.55
CA THR A 85 -0.80 -9.47 9.75
C THR A 85 -1.20 -8.02 9.50
N MET A 86 -0.70 -7.09 10.31
CA MET A 86 -1.05 -5.67 10.22
C MET A 86 0.18 -4.80 10.48
N VAL A 87 0.43 -3.89 9.53
CA VAL A 87 1.45 -2.86 9.63
C VAL A 87 0.82 -1.55 9.18
N ASP A 88 0.65 -0.64 10.11
CA ASP A 88 0.09 0.68 9.86
C ASP A 88 1.19 1.74 9.99
N LEU A 89 1.58 2.32 8.85
CA LEU A 89 2.62 3.35 8.72
C LEU A 89 2.07 4.66 8.16
N GLN A 90 0.74 4.83 8.05
CA GLN A 90 0.13 6.00 7.42
C GLN A 90 0.55 7.31 8.11
N ASP A 91 0.40 8.45 7.43
CA ASP A 91 0.69 9.78 8.02
C ASP A 91 2.09 9.88 8.65
N ASN A 92 3.12 9.46 7.90
CA ASN A 92 4.54 9.60 8.26
C ASN A 92 5.33 10.28 7.12
N ARG A 93 6.67 10.26 7.16
CA ARG A 93 7.58 10.84 6.14
C ARG A 93 8.55 9.79 5.59
N LEU A 94 8.10 8.54 5.45
CA LEU A 94 8.92 7.40 5.01
C LEU A 94 9.34 7.55 3.53
N SER A 95 10.47 6.95 3.17
CA SER A 95 11.05 6.93 1.82
C SER A 95 11.76 5.59 1.56
N GLY A 96 12.14 5.21 0.33
CA GLY A 96 12.86 3.94 0.04
C GLY A 96 11.98 2.74 -0.38
N GLU A 97 12.56 1.53 -0.43
CA GLU A 97 11.91 0.28 -0.95
C GLU A 97 11.03 -0.46 0.09
N ILE A 98 10.06 -1.29 -0.37
CA ILE A 98 8.94 -1.83 0.43
C ILE A 98 8.79 -3.39 0.28
N PRO A 99 8.51 -4.20 1.34
CA PRO A 99 8.42 -5.68 1.29
C PRO A 99 6.98 -6.28 1.22
N SER A 100 6.89 -7.63 1.20
CA SER A 100 5.96 -8.41 0.36
C SER A 100 4.77 -9.18 1.00
N THR A 101 4.13 -8.76 2.10
CA THR A 101 2.89 -9.42 2.60
C THR A 101 1.64 -8.53 2.56
N GLY A 102 1.81 -7.24 2.75
CA GLY A 102 0.79 -6.23 2.51
C GLY A 102 1.45 -4.87 2.63
N ILE A 103 1.24 -4.00 1.65
CA ILE A 103 1.83 -2.66 1.61
C ILE A 103 0.68 -1.66 1.73
N ASP A 104 0.66 -0.88 2.80
CA ASP A 104 -0.12 0.36 2.86
C ASP A 104 0.82 1.55 2.89
N LEU A 105 0.77 2.37 1.85
CA LEU A 105 1.45 3.65 1.73
C LEU A 105 0.47 4.78 1.40
N SER A 106 -0.79 4.59 1.75
CA SER A 106 -1.79 5.60 1.48
C SER A 106 -1.56 6.88 2.27
N SER A 107 -2.12 7.99 1.79
CA SER A 107 -2.06 9.31 2.45
C SER A 107 -0.63 9.81 2.67
N ASN A 108 0.20 9.68 1.64
CA ASN A 108 1.57 10.21 1.63
C ASN A 108 1.71 11.24 0.48
N ILE A 109 2.94 11.67 0.22
CA ILE A 109 3.28 12.60 -0.88
C ILE A 109 4.11 11.91 -1.98
N LEU A 110 3.91 10.61 -2.19
CA LEU A 110 4.63 9.86 -3.22
C LEU A 110 4.27 10.39 -4.60
N SER A 111 5.29 10.68 -5.41
CA SER A 111 5.15 11.23 -6.76
C SER A 111 5.75 10.29 -7.81
N ASP A 112 5.70 10.72 -9.08
CA ASP A 112 6.15 9.95 -10.25
C ASP A 112 5.33 8.66 -10.48
N GLY A 113 5.82 7.78 -11.35
CA GLY A 113 5.12 6.56 -11.73
C GLY A 113 5.29 5.43 -10.72
N ILE A 114 4.32 4.50 -10.71
CA ILE A 114 4.45 3.23 -9.98
C ILE A 114 5.63 2.46 -10.56
N PRO A 115 6.71 2.20 -9.80
CA PRO A 115 7.90 1.53 -10.31
C PRO A 115 7.58 0.10 -10.75
N ALA A 116 8.08 -0.30 -11.92
CA ALA A 116 7.83 -1.64 -12.46
C ALA A 116 8.40 -2.74 -11.55
N GLU A 117 9.41 -2.41 -10.75
CA GLU A 117 10.06 -3.27 -9.77
C GLU A 117 9.10 -3.72 -8.66
N LEU A 118 8.06 -2.93 -8.34
CA LEU A 118 7.01 -3.32 -7.39
C LEU A 118 6.33 -4.63 -7.81
N THR A 119 6.27 -4.88 -9.13
CA THR A 119 5.65 -6.10 -9.69
C THR A 119 6.45 -7.37 -9.44
N ASN A 120 7.66 -7.27 -8.87
CA ASN A 120 8.47 -8.42 -8.47
C ASN A 120 8.06 -9.00 -7.11
N LEU A 121 7.22 -8.31 -6.32
CA LEU A 121 6.74 -8.77 -5.02
C LEU A 121 5.61 -9.80 -5.17
N LYS A 122 5.95 -11.01 -5.64
CA LYS A 122 4.97 -12.05 -6.02
C LYS A 122 4.10 -12.58 -4.89
N GLY A 123 4.54 -12.43 -3.64
CA GLY A 123 3.78 -12.84 -2.46
C GLY A 123 2.86 -11.77 -1.88
N LEU A 124 2.82 -10.57 -2.48
CA LEU A 124 2.05 -9.46 -1.96
C LEU A 124 0.55 -9.71 -2.13
N GLN A 125 -0.20 -9.66 -1.03
CA GLN A 125 -1.66 -9.85 -1.02
C GLN A 125 -2.42 -8.53 -1.00
N PHE A 126 -1.88 -7.52 -0.33
CA PHE A 126 -2.51 -6.21 -0.20
C PHE A 126 -1.57 -5.11 -0.72
N LEU A 127 -2.08 -4.21 -1.55
CA LEU A 127 -1.34 -3.03 -2.00
C LEU A 127 -2.25 -1.81 -2.03
N ASN A 128 -2.01 -0.87 -1.11
CA ASN A 128 -2.68 0.41 -1.03
C ASN A 128 -1.67 1.54 -1.24
N LEU A 129 -1.82 2.25 -2.35
CA LEU A 129 -1.05 3.45 -2.71
C LEU A 129 -1.96 4.68 -2.80
N SER A 130 -3.17 4.61 -2.25
CA SER A 130 -4.18 5.65 -2.43
C SER A 130 -3.78 6.99 -1.81
N ARG A 131 -4.38 8.10 -2.25
CA ARG A 131 -4.15 9.44 -1.66
C ARG A 131 -2.66 9.85 -1.68
N ASN A 132 -2.06 9.79 -2.87
CA ASN A 132 -0.69 10.24 -3.14
C ASN A 132 -0.71 11.15 -4.39
N ASN A 133 0.46 11.51 -4.92
CA ASN A 133 0.66 12.27 -6.16
C ASN A 133 1.25 11.40 -7.28
N LEU A 134 0.93 10.10 -7.31
CA LEU A 134 1.46 9.18 -8.31
C LEU A 134 0.89 9.49 -9.69
N SER A 135 1.73 9.53 -10.71
CA SER A 135 1.39 9.88 -12.09
C SER A 135 1.79 8.77 -13.07
N GLY A 136 1.61 8.98 -14.37
CA GLY A 136 1.93 7.96 -15.39
C GLY A 136 0.98 6.76 -15.36
N SER A 137 1.33 5.68 -16.06
CA SER A 137 0.44 4.52 -16.26
C SER A 137 0.59 3.45 -15.21
N ILE A 138 -0.49 2.72 -14.92
CA ILE A 138 -0.44 1.46 -14.16
C ILE A 138 0.43 0.44 -14.93
N PRO A 139 1.48 -0.15 -14.33
CA PRO A 139 2.36 -1.08 -15.03
C PRO A 139 1.64 -2.34 -15.50
N ASN A 140 1.78 -2.71 -16.79
CA ASN A 140 1.22 -3.95 -17.33
C ASN A 140 1.66 -5.22 -16.57
N LYS A 141 2.85 -5.20 -15.94
CA LYS A 141 3.37 -6.34 -15.17
C LYS A 141 2.65 -6.56 -13.83
N LEU A 142 1.76 -5.64 -13.40
CA LEU A 142 0.99 -5.79 -12.16
C LEU A 142 0.13 -7.06 -12.19
N GLY A 143 -0.38 -7.44 -13.36
CA GLY A 143 -1.11 -8.70 -13.58
C GLY A 143 -0.31 -9.97 -13.29
N ASN A 144 1.00 -9.88 -13.03
CA ASN A 144 1.84 -11.01 -12.64
C ASN A 144 1.96 -11.17 -11.11
N MET A 145 1.30 -10.33 -10.30
CA MET A 145 1.34 -10.39 -8.84
C MET A 145 0.22 -11.28 -8.32
N ASN A 146 0.31 -12.57 -8.64
CA ASN A 146 -0.82 -13.50 -8.55
C ASN A 146 -1.36 -13.74 -7.13
N ALA A 147 -0.65 -13.33 -6.08
CA ALA A 147 -1.14 -13.39 -4.71
C ALA A 147 -2.02 -12.19 -4.31
N LEU A 148 -2.12 -11.14 -5.15
CA LEU A 148 -2.89 -9.94 -4.82
C LEU A 148 -4.38 -10.25 -4.64
N GLU A 149 -4.88 -9.87 -3.47
CA GLU A 149 -6.27 -9.96 -3.03
C GLU A 149 -6.95 -8.59 -3.00
N SER A 150 -6.19 -7.53 -2.70
CA SER A 150 -6.70 -6.15 -2.60
C SER A 150 -5.73 -5.14 -3.20
N LEU A 151 -6.27 -4.23 -4.03
CA LEU A 151 -5.52 -3.18 -4.71
C LEU A 151 -6.25 -1.84 -4.62
N ASP A 152 -5.66 -0.85 -3.96
CA ASP A 152 -6.21 0.51 -3.92
C ASP A 152 -5.20 1.53 -4.43
N PHE A 153 -5.48 2.10 -5.59
CA PHE A 153 -4.71 3.18 -6.23
C PHE A 153 -5.52 4.49 -6.31
N SER A 154 -6.61 4.59 -5.58
CA SER A 154 -7.52 5.74 -5.67
C SER A 154 -6.88 7.05 -5.22
N CYS A 155 -7.43 8.19 -5.64
CA CYS A 155 -6.95 9.52 -5.27
C CYS A 155 -5.46 9.72 -5.61
N ASN A 156 -5.12 9.55 -6.89
CA ASN A 156 -3.80 9.82 -7.45
C ASN A 156 -3.95 10.59 -8.78
N GLU A 157 -2.86 10.75 -9.53
CA GLU A 157 -2.80 11.40 -10.85
C GLU A 157 -2.50 10.38 -11.97
N LEU A 158 -2.88 9.10 -11.79
CA LEU A 158 -2.58 8.03 -12.75
C LEU A 158 -3.31 8.24 -14.09
N LEU A 159 -2.59 7.99 -15.18
CA LEU A 159 -2.99 8.25 -16.57
C LEU A 159 -3.07 6.96 -17.39
N GLY A 160 -3.65 7.06 -18.59
CA GLY A 160 -3.66 5.97 -19.56
C GLY A 160 -4.73 4.91 -19.28
N HIS A 161 -4.51 3.69 -19.77
CA HIS A 161 -5.49 2.61 -19.69
C HIS A 161 -5.30 1.75 -18.45
N ILE A 162 -6.39 1.16 -17.96
CA ILE A 162 -6.31 0.04 -17.02
C ILE A 162 -5.70 -1.16 -17.78
N PRO A 163 -4.57 -1.73 -17.34
CA PRO A 163 -3.94 -2.85 -18.03
C PRO A 163 -4.87 -4.05 -18.12
N THR A 164 -5.03 -4.60 -19.32
CA THR A 164 -5.82 -5.83 -19.50
C THR A 164 -5.26 -6.98 -18.69
N SER A 165 -3.94 -7.04 -18.46
CA SER A 165 -3.29 -8.06 -17.64
C SER A 165 -3.84 -8.19 -16.21
N LEU A 166 -4.60 -7.21 -15.68
CA LEU A 166 -5.25 -7.35 -14.39
C LEU A 166 -6.27 -8.49 -14.32
N TYR A 167 -6.81 -8.96 -15.46
CA TYR A 167 -7.68 -10.16 -15.46
C TYR A 167 -6.97 -11.41 -14.89
N SER A 168 -5.62 -11.44 -14.93
CA SER A 168 -4.80 -12.55 -14.46
C SER A 168 -4.73 -12.64 -12.92
N LEU A 169 -5.15 -11.60 -12.20
CA LEU A 169 -5.16 -11.59 -10.73
C LEU A 169 -6.35 -12.37 -10.18
N THR A 170 -6.24 -13.69 -10.19
CA THR A 170 -7.34 -14.61 -9.85
C THR A 170 -7.83 -14.55 -8.40
N PHE A 171 -7.02 -14.00 -7.47
CA PHE A 171 -7.40 -13.80 -6.06
C PHE A 171 -7.91 -12.39 -5.76
N LEU A 172 -7.85 -11.46 -6.72
CA LEU A 172 -8.25 -10.07 -6.51
C LEU A 172 -9.75 -10.02 -6.20
N SER A 173 -10.09 -9.50 -5.03
CA SER A 173 -11.47 -9.40 -4.54
C SER A 173 -11.85 -7.98 -4.14
N SER A 174 -10.87 -7.10 -4.00
CA SER A 174 -11.05 -5.68 -3.74
C SER A 174 -10.20 -4.85 -4.70
N LEU A 175 -10.80 -3.86 -5.34
CA LEU A 175 -10.15 -2.95 -6.26
C LEU A 175 -10.72 -1.54 -6.06
N ASN A 176 -9.86 -0.53 -6.03
CA ASN A 176 -10.27 0.86 -6.11
C ASN A 176 -9.29 1.68 -6.96
N LEU A 177 -9.79 2.21 -8.07
CA LEU A 177 -9.06 3.03 -9.04
C LEU A 177 -9.67 4.43 -9.18
N SER A 178 -10.65 4.77 -8.34
CA SER A 178 -11.40 6.02 -8.41
C SER A 178 -10.51 7.24 -8.21
N ASN A 179 -10.95 8.40 -8.70
CA ASN A 179 -10.24 9.68 -8.52
C ASN A 179 -8.81 9.64 -9.08
N ASN A 180 -8.71 9.36 -10.39
CA ASN A 180 -7.48 9.38 -11.16
C ASN A 180 -7.76 10.05 -12.53
N GLN A 181 -6.81 9.97 -13.46
CA GLN A 181 -6.95 10.44 -14.84
C GLN A 181 -6.91 9.28 -15.85
N LEU A 182 -7.44 8.11 -15.45
CA LEU A 182 -7.49 6.91 -16.30
C LEU A 182 -8.50 7.09 -17.43
N SER A 183 -8.27 6.35 -18.51
CA SER A 183 -9.00 6.47 -19.77
C SER A 183 -9.17 5.14 -20.50
N GLY A 184 -10.12 5.10 -21.44
CA GLY A 184 -10.40 3.94 -22.28
C GLY A 184 -11.37 2.95 -21.64
N ARG A 185 -11.55 1.82 -22.32
CA ARG A 185 -12.49 0.78 -21.88
C ARG A 185 -11.96 0.04 -20.65
N ILE A 186 -12.80 -0.15 -19.62
CA ILE A 186 -12.54 -1.01 -18.48
C ILE A 186 -12.36 -2.46 -18.98
N PRO A 187 -11.22 -3.12 -18.71
CA PRO A 187 -11.01 -4.51 -19.09
C PRO A 187 -12.01 -5.45 -18.41
N THR A 188 -12.46 -6.46 -19.15
CA THR A 188 -13.32 -7.54 -18.66
C THR A 188 -12.54 -8.86 -18.57
N GLY A 189 -12.94 -9.74 -17.68
CA GLY A 189 -12.37 -11.09 -17.53
C GLY A 189 -11.89 -11.40 -16.11
N GLY A 190 -11.96 -12.67 -15.72
CA GLY A 190 -11.51 -13.14 -14.41
C GLY A 190 -12.28 -12.46 -13.28
N GLN A 191 -11.57 -11.97 -12.26
CA GLN A 191 -12.18 -11.26 -11.13
C GLN A 191 -12.69 -9.87 -11.49
N LEU A 192 -12.26 -9.26 -12.60
CA LEU A 192 -12.77 -7.94 -13.00
C LEU A 192 -14.27 -7.97 -13.35
N GLU A 193 -14.83 -9.12 -13.69
CA GLU A 193 -16.27 -9.28 -13.91
C GLU A 193 -17.10 -9.25 -12.61
N THR A 194 -16.47 -9.58 -11.48
CA THR A 194 -17.12 -9.58 -10.15
C THR A 194 -17.05 -8.20 -9.49
N LEU A 195 -16.05 -7.39 -9.87
CA LEU A 195 -15.80 -6.03 -9.38
C LEU A 195 -16.67 -4.99 -10.10
N ASN A 196 -17.99 -5.10 -9.94
CA ASN A 196 -18.98 -4.35 -10.72
C ASN A 196 -19.53 -3.09 -10.04
N ASP A 197 -18.97 -2.66 -8.91
CA ASP A 197 -19.36 -1.39 -8.27
C ASP A 197 -18.79 -0.21 -9.09
N PRO A 198 -19.62 0.66 -9.71
CA PRO A 198 -19.12 1.81 -10.46
C PRO A 198 -18.33 2.81 -9.61
N SER A 199 -18.52 2.82 -8.28
CA SER A 199 -17.83 3.75 -7.37
C SER A 199 -16.31 3.57 -7.43
N ILE A 200 -15.82 2.33 -7.61
CA ILE A 200 -14.39 2.00 -7.62
C ILE A 200 -13.67 2.49 -8.89
N TYR A 201 -14.40 2.94 -9.91
CA TYR A 201 -13.87 3.53 -11.14
C TYR A 201 -14.22 5.01 -11.29
N SER A 202 -15.04 5.55 -10.38
CA SER A 202 -15.59 6.90 -10.46
C SER A 202 -14.50 7.99 -10.52
N ASN A 203 -14.86 9.17 -11.01
CA ASN A 203 -13.96 10.33 -11.13
C ASN A 203 -12.71 10.05 -12.00
N ASN A 204 -12.85 9.19 -13.01
CA ASN A 204 -11.93 9.03 -14.13
C ASN A 204 -12.69 9.37 -15.43
N PHE A 205 -12.63 10.63 -15.87
CA PHE A 205 -13.52 11.11 -16.95
C PHE A 205 -13.32 10.41 -18.30
N GLY A 206 -12.16 9.78 -18.53
CA GLY A 206 -11.88 9.05 -19.75
C GLY A 206 -12.31 7.58 -19.74
N LEU A 207 -12.70 7.01 -18.58
CA LEU A 207 -13.07 5.61 -18.48
C LEU A 207 -14.49 5.35 -18.99
N CYS A 208 -14.68 4.18 -19.60
CA CYS A 208 -15.97 3.72 -20.12
C CYS A 208 -16.07 2.19 -20.15
N GLY A 209 -17.24 1.65 -20.45
CA GLY A 209 -17.54 0.22 -20.38
C GLY A 209 -17.99 -0.22 -18.99
N VAL A 210 -18.59 -1.41 -18.90
CA VAL A 210 -19.15 -1.97 -17.65
C VAL A 210 -18.09 -1.94 -16.53
N PRO A 211 -18.40 -1.46 -15.31
CA PRO A 211 -19.73 -1.07 -14.82
C PRO A 211 -20.15 0.40 -15.06
N LEU A 212 -19.34 1.18 -15.79
CA LEU A 212 -19.68 2.55 -16.18
C LEU A 212 -20.55 2.58 -17.45
N ASN A 213 -20.77 3.79 -17.98
CA ASN A 213 -21.48 4.01 -19.24
C ASN A 213 -20.74 3.40 -20.43
N GLU A 214 -21.48 3.07 -21.50
CA GLU A 214 -20.89 2.54 -22.73
C GLU A 214 -19.81 3.46 -23.31
N CYS A 215 -18.78 2.86 -23.91
CA CYS A 215 -17.74 3.61 -24.59
C CYS A 215 -18.31 4.32 -25.82
N PRO A 216 -17.94 5.58 -26.07
CA PRO A 216 -18.33 6.26 -27.30
C PRO A 216 -17.84 5.44 -28.50
N VAL A 217 -18.71 5.25 -29.48
CA VAL A 217 -18.37 4.59 -30.73
C VAL A 217 -17.36 5.49 -31.44
N GLU A 218 -16.16 5.00 -31.72
CA GLU A 218 -15.24 5.69 -32.62
C GLU A 218 -15.95 5.81 -33.97
N ASN A 219 -16.34 7.03 -34.34
CA ASN A 219 -16.71 7.32 -35.73
C ASN A 219 -15.44 7.11 -36.54
N SER A 220 -15.25 5.90 -37.08
CA SER A 220 -14.34 5.65 -38.18
C SER A 220 -14.79 6.56 -39.31
N SER A 221 -14.13 7.71 -39.44
CA SER A 221 -14.31 8.63 -40.54
C SER A 221 -14.26 7.82 -41.83
N PHE A 222 -15.36 7.84 -42.57
CA PHE A 222 -15.45 7.38 -43.93
C PHE A 222 -14.21 7.85 -44.70
N VAL A 223 -13.47 6.91 -45.27
CA VAL A 223 -12.55 7.19 -46.36
C VAL A 223 -13.43 7.70 -47.50
N SER A 224 -13.38 9.00 -47.76
CA SER A 224 -13.94 9.60 -48.98
C SER A 224 -12.80 10.01 -49.90
N GLU A 225 -12.74 9.23 -50.99
CA GLU A 225 -12.10 9.45 -52.32
C GLU A 225 -10.57 9.37 -52.44
#